data_AF-A0A2T6K6G0-F1
#
_entry.id   AF-A0A2T6K6G0-F1
#
_cell.length_a   1.000
_cell.length_b   1.000
_cell.length_c   1.000
_cell.angle_alpha   90.00
_cell.angle_beta   90.00
_cell.angle_gamma   90.00
#
_symmetry.space_group_name_H-M   'P 1'
#
loop_
_entity.id
_entity.type
_entity.pdbx_description
1 polymer ?
#
loop_
_entity_poly.entity_id
_entity_poly.type
_entity_poly.pdbx_seq_one_letter_code
_entity_poly.pdbx_strand_id
1 'polypeptide(L)'
;MKKGMAMLLSIVLVTGFMGATQVDAAKKVTYKTYKNCTEINKDYPGGISRASNVKNKGGATKYKPYANQKLYDLNKKSDRDKDLIACEK
;
A
#
# COMPACT_ATOMS: atom_id res chain seq x y z
N MET A 1 32.47 28.13 40.39
CA MET A 1 31.34 27.30 39.91
C MET A 1 30.66 27.99 38.72
N LYS A 2 31.17 27.84 37.49
CA LYS A 2 30.43 28.28 36.26
C LYS A 2 31.01 27.75 34.94
N LYS A 3 32.27 27.28 34.94
CA LYS A 3 32.92 26.79 33.71
C LYS A 3 32.75 25.28 33.44
N GLY A 4 32.29 24.50 34.43
CA GLY A 4 32.04 23.06 34.28
C GLY A 4 30.65 22.69 33.76
N MET A 5 29.69 23.62 33.79
CA MET A 5 28.30 23.35 33.39
C MET A 5 28.06 23.55 31.89
N ALA A 6 28.98 24.22 31.20
CA ALA A 6 28.91 24.44 29.75
C ALA A 6 29.56 23.32 28.92
N MET A 7 30.33 22.42 29.55
CA MET A 7 31.04 21.34 28.86
C MET A 7 30.27 20.01 28.83
N LEU A 8 29.19 19.91 29.61
CA LEU A 8 28.30 18.74 29.65
C LEU A 8 27.04 18.92 28.78
N LEU A 9 26.79 20.12 28.25
CA LEU A 9 25.59 20.42 27.44
C LEU A 9 25.79 20.13 25.94
N SER A 10 27.02 19.91 25.49
CA SER A 10 27.37 19.78 24.06
C SER A 10 27.50 18.33 23.58
N ILE A 11 27.49 17.33 24.47
CA ILE A 11 27.68 15.92 24.11
C ILE A 11 26.34 15.18 23.91
N VAL A 12 25.22 15.72 24.40
CA VAL A 12 23.90 15.05 24.33
C VAL A 12 23.19 15.26 22.99
N LEU A 13 23.68 16.15 22.12
CA LEU A 13 22.93 16.54 20.91
C LEU A 13 23.24 15.70 19.65
N VAL A 14 24.15 14.72 19.71
CA VAL A 14 24.62 14.00 18.50
C VAL A 14 24.05 12.58 18.35
N THR A 15 23.31 12.06 19.33
CA THR A 15 22.81 10.66 19.31
C THR A 15 21.33 10.49 18.95
N GLY A 16 20.72 11.48 18.30
CA GLY A 16 19.27 11.56 18.13
C GLY A 16 18.75 11.49 16.69
N PHE A 17 19.38 10.76 15.76
CA PHE A 17 18.81 10.58 14.43
C PHE A 17 19.09 9.20 13.82
N MET A 18 18.85 8.14 14.58
CA MET A 18 18.53 6.85 13.97
C MET A 18 17.04 6.86 13.63
N GLY A 19 16.71 7.51 12.52
CA GLY A 19 15.38 7.41 11.93
C GLY A 19 15.09 5.95 11.64
N ALA A 20 14.12 5.38 12.36
CA ALA A 20 13.56 4.08 12.06
C ALA A 20 13.07 4.10 10.61
N THR A 21 13.83 3.47 9.71
CA THR A 21 13.34 3.14 8.39
C THR A 21 12.23 2.11 8.60
N GLN A 22 10.99 2.60 8.59
CA GLN A 22 9.83 1.73 8.51
C GLN A 22 9.87 1.09 7.13
N VAL A 23 10.54 -0.05 7.03
CA VAL A 23 10.50 -0.89 5.85
C VAL A 23 9.11 -1.51 5.87
N ASP A 24 8.15 -0.86 5.20
CA ASP A 24 6.85 -1.46 4.94
C ASP A 24 7.11 -2.82 4.31
N ALA A 25 6.79 -3.88 5.06
CA ALA A 25 7.00 -5.24 4.61
C ALA A 25 6.25 -5.41 3.29
N ALA A 26 7.01 -5.48 2.18
CA ALA A 26 6.45 -5.58 0.85
C ALA A 26 5.48 -6.77 0.84
N LYS A 27 4.18 -6.47 0.68
CA LYS A 27 3.13 -7.48 0.69
C LYS A 27 3.50 -8.52 -0.37
N LYS A 28 3.81 -9.74 0.07
CA LYS A 28 4.14 -10.85 -0.83
C LYS A 28 2.93 -11.10 -1.72
N VAL A 29 2.99 -10.64 -2.95
CA VAL A 29 1.90 -10.79 -3.92
C VAL A 29 1.80 -12.26 -4.24
N THR A 30 0.78 -12.91 -3.68
CA THR A 30 0.45 -14.28 -4.04
C THR A 30 -0.51 -14.20 -5.21
N TYR A 31 -0.05 -14.61 -6.38
CA TYR A 31 -0.87 -14.70 -7.58
C TYR A 31 -1.84 -15.87 -7.44
N LYS A 32 -3.03 -15.59 -6.90
CA LYS A 32 -4.11 -16.56 -6.76
C LYS A 32 -5.38 -16.05 -7.43
N THR A 33 -6.13 -16.99 -7.97
CA THR A 33 -7.49 -16.73 -8.45
C THR A 33 -8.44 -16.80 -7.27
N TYR A 34 -9.18 -15.73 -7.03
CA TYR A 34 -10.17 -15.63 -5.99
C TYR A 34 -11.52 -16.17 -6.48
N LYS A 35 -12.34 -16.69 -5.56
CA LYS A 35 -13.67 -17.17 -5.90
C LYS A 35 -14.66 -16.02 -6.09
N ASN A 36 -14.52 -14.96 -5.29
CA ASN A 36 -15.43 -13.82 -5.27
C ASN A 36 -14.74 -12.52 -4.82
N CYS A 37 -15.46 -11.40 -4.94
CA CYS A 37 -14.98 -10.08 -4.56
C CYS A 37 -14.69 -9.95 -3.06
N THR A 38 -15.43 -10.66 -2.20
CA THR A 38 -15.20 -10.62 -0.76
C THR A 38 -13.80 -11.11 -0.40
N GLU A 39 -13.32 -12.18 -1.04
CA GLU A 39 -11.96 -12.67 -0.82
C GLU A 39 -10.91 -11.71 -1.40
N ILE A 40 -11.18 -11.11 -2.57
CA ILE A 40 -10.30 -10.07 -3.12
C ILE A 40 -10.21 -8.91 -2.14
N ASN A 41 -11.32 -8.39 -1.62
CA ASN A 41 -11.32 -7.22 -0.76
C ASN A 41 -10.73 -7.47 0.64
N LYS A 42 -10.66 -8.73 1.09
CA LYS A 42 -9.91 -9.08 2.31
C LYS A 42 -8.41 -8.82 2.13
N ASP A 43 -7.86 -9.19 0.99
CA ASP A 43 -6.44 -8.98 0.69
C ASP A 43 -6.18 -7.59 0.08
N TYR A 44 -7.09 -7.07 -0.72
CA TYR A 44 -6.97 -5.83 -1.49
C TYR A 44 -8.23 -4.98 -1.30
N PRO A 45 -8.29 -4.15 -0.24
CA PRO A 45 -9.50 -3.43 0.14
C PRO A 45 -10.14 -2.57 -0.96
N GLY A 46 -9.33 -2.01 -1.87
CA GLY A 46 -9.80 -1.25 -3.04
C GLY A 46 -9.92 -2.04 -4.33
N GLY A 47 -9.81 -3.37 -4.27
CA GLY A 47 -9.79 -4.23 -5.45
C GLY A 47 -8.41 -4.30 -6.11
N ILE A 48 -8.37 -4.92 -7.28
CA ILE A 48 -7.15 -5.16 -8.05
C ILE A 48 -7.28 -4.43 -9.38
N SER A 49 -6.43 -3.44 -9.63
CA SER A 49 -6.35 -2.78 -10.92
C SER A 49 -5.34 -3.46 -11.82
N ARG A 50 -5.61 -3.50 -13.12
CA ARG A 50 -4.64 -3.97 -14.12
C ARG A 50 -3.38 -3.09 -14.18
N ALA A 51 -3.53 -1.78 -13.99
CA ALA A 51 -2.41 -0.83 -14.02
C ALA A 51 -2.67 0.41 -13.15
N SER A 52 -1.60 1.08 -12.72
CA SER A 52 -1.68 2.23 -11.80
C SER A 52 -2.35 3.47 -12.40
N ASN A 53 -2.45 3.54 -13.73
CA ASN A 53 -3.08 4.62 -14.49
C ASN A 53 -4.55 4.37 -14.79
N VAL A 54 -5.08 3.19 -14.47
CA VAL A 54 -6.50 2.88 -14.64
C VAL A 54 -7.30 3.73 -13.66
N LYS A 55 -8.39 4.32 -14.17
CA LYS A 55 -9.34 5.09 -13.39
C LYS A 55 -10.66 4.33 -13.35
N ASN A 56 -11.26 4.28 -12.17
CA ASN A 56 -12.60 3.74 -12.00
C ASN A 56 -13.60 4.57 -12.86
N LYS A 57 -14.46 3.89 -13.63
CA LYS A 57 -15.53 4.51 -14.43
C LYS A 57 -16.74 4.93 -13.59
N GLY A 58 -17.09 4.18 -12.55
CA GLY A 58 -18.22 4.39 -11.64
C GLY A 58 -18.03 5.52 -10.61
N GLY A 59 -16.87 6.17 -10.58
CA GLY A 59 -16.61 7.34 -9.74
C GLY A 59 -15.45 7.16 -8.77
N ALA A 60 -15.45 7.93 -7.68
CA ALA A 60 -14.39 7.87 -6.68
C ALA A 60 -14.57 6.64 -5.79
N THR A 61 -13.58 5.75 -5.77
CA THR A 61 -13.50 4.63 -4.80
C THR A 61 -13.04 5.12 -3.45
N LYS A 62 -13.50 4.47 -2.37
CA LYS A 62 -13.04 4.79 -1.02
C LYS A 62 -11.57 4.40 -0.83
N TYR A 63 -11.17 3.29 -1.45
CA TYR A 63 -9.82 2.75 -1.37
C TYR A 63 -9.15 2.74 -2.74
N LYS A 64 -7.83 3.00 -2.75
CA LYS A 64 -7.05 2.90 -3.98
C LYS A 64 -6.87 1.42 -4.35
N PRO A 65 -7.20 1.02 -5.59
CA PRO A 65 -6.99 -0.35 -6.04
C PRO A 65 -5.50 -0.70 -6.10
N TYR A 66 -5.20 -1.97 -5.86
CA TYR A 66 -3.84 -2.49 -5.97
C TYR A 66 -3.49 -2.76 -7.44
N ALA A 67 -2.55 -2.01 -7.99
CA ALA A 67 -2.15 -2.14 -9.39
C ALA A 67 -1.23 -3.36 -9.59
N ASN A 68 -1.76 -4.43 -10.19
CA ASN A 68 -0.99 -5.60 -10.57
C ASN A 68 -1.64 -6.33 -11.74
N GLN A 69 -1.00 -6.22 -12.91
CA GLN A 69 -1.51 -6.82 -14.15
C GLN A 69 -1.71 -8.33 -14.05
N LYS A 70 -0.72 -9.08 -13.55
CA LYS A 70 -0.80 -10.55 -13.47
C LYS A 70 -1.93 -11.00 -12.55
N LEU A 71 -2.09 -10.33 -11.42
CA LEU A 71 -3.14 -10.64 -10.47
C LEU A 71 -4.53 -10.26 -11.02
N TYR A 72 -4.64 -9.13 -11.72
CA TYR A 72 -5.85 -8.74 -12.42
C TYR A 72 -6.21 -9.76 -13.50
N ASP A 73 -5.27 -10.17 -14.35
CA ASP A 73 -5.53 -11.07 -15.48
C ASP A 73 -6.07 -12.44 -15.00
N LEU A 74 -5.60 -12.93 -13.84
CA LEU A 74 -6.12 -14.14 -13.17
C LEU A 74 -7.55 -13.96 -12.63
N ASN A 75 -7.90 -12.74 -12.24
CA ASN A 75 -9.17 -12.38 -11.61
C ASN A 75 -10.07 -11.54 -12.51
N LYS A 76 -9.78 -11.47 -13.81
CA LYS A 76 -10.51 -10.63 -14.80
C LYS A 76 -12.01 -10.92 -14.85
N LYS A 77 -12.41 -12.14 -14.49
CA LYS A 77 -13.82 -12.56 -14.40
C LYS A 77 -14.61 -11.79 -13.33
N SER A 78 -13.90 -11.19 -12.38
CA SER A 78 -14.46 -10.47 -11.25
C SER A 78 -14.64 -8.97 -11.53
N ASP A 79 -14.06 -8.48 -12.63
CA ASP A 79 -14.35 -7.18 -13.21
C ASP A 79 -15.63 -7.31 -14.08
N ARG A 80 -16.76 -6.80 -13.57
CA ARG A 80 -18.08 -6.98 -14.18
C ARG A 80 -18.37 -5.95 -15.25
N ASP A 81 -17.87 -4.74 -15.07
CA ASP A 81 -18.09 -3.54 -15.89
C ASP A 81 -16.93 -3.25 -16.85
N LYS A 82 -15.87 -4.06 -16.79
CA LYS A 82 -14.71 -4.06 -17.69
C LYS A 82 -14.03 -2.70 -17.72
N ASP A 83 -13.86 -2.12 -16.54
CA ASP A 83 -13.16 -0.86 -16.35
C ASP A 83 -11.66 -1.05 -16.06
N LEU A 84 -11.20 -2.30 -16.05
CA LEU A 84 -9.84 -2.74 -15.73
C LEU A 84 -9.53 -2.72 -14.22
N ILE A 85 -10.56 -2.70 -13.38
CA ILE A 85 -10.49 -2.82 -11.93
C ILE A 85 -11.41 -3.96 -11.46
N ALA A 86 -10.81 -5.01 -10.91
CA ALA A 86 -11.56 -6.13 -10.35
C ALA A 86 -12.03 -5.82 -8.93
N CYS A 87 -13.34 -5.96 -8.68
CA CYS A 87 -13.97 -5.84 -7.37
C CYS A 87 -13.62 -4.55 -6.62
N GLU A 88 -13.73 -3.44 -7.32
CA GLU A 88 -13.60 -2.09 -6.78
C GLU A 88 -14.54 -1.81 -5.60
N LYS A 89 -14.09 -0.91 -4.71
CA LYS A 89 -14.79 -0.60 -3.46
C LYS A 89 -14.57 0.82 -2.95
#